data_AF-A0A327TMY9-F1
#
_entry.id   AF-A0A327TMY9-F1
#
_cell.length_a   1.000
_cell.length_b   1.000
_cell.length_c   1.000
_cell.angle_alpha   90.00
_cell.angle_beta   90.00
_cell.angle_gamma   90.00
#
_symmetry.space_group_name_H-M   'P 1'
#
loop_
_entity.id
_entity.type
_entity.pdbx_description
1 polymer ?
#
loop_
_entity_poly.entity_id
_entity_poly.type
_entity_poly.pdbx_seq_one_letter_code
_entity_poly.pdbx_strand_id
1 'polypeptide(L)'
;PANPTGAVAGLPLQQTLYEIADERGWQIISDEAYEDFAFSGPHLSIAALERDRPASQRIVNSVFTFSKGSAMTGYRLGYVAVSRPETAAAMRSVQESCIIAPNAPVQYAGLAALDASGALADNHDFVRGNRDAALAPLVEEGLLPALPGGGWYAMADISCTGLTGEEFSAELMLRHDVVVVPGSGFSAQPEFAADGTMRPLKPGGAASGLVRIAFCVEREQLVTGVERLVALVREKRQR
;
A
#
# COMPACT_ATOMS: atom_id res chain seq x y z
N PRO A 1 -1.34 -4.81 -4.67
CA PRO A 1 -0.15 -4.90 -3.78
C PRO A 1 -0.37 -4.12 -2.48
N ALA A 2 0.09 -4.62 -1.34
CA ALA A 2 -0.24 -4.07 -0.03
C ALA A 2 0.66 -2.91 0.40
N ASN A 3 0.07 -1.83 0.93
CA ASN A 3 0.74 -0.87 1.80
C ASN A 3 0.41 -1.26 3.25
N PRO A 4 1.39 -1.52 4.12
CA PRO A 4 2.81 -1.14 4.01
C PRO A 4 3.80 -2.24 3.62
N THR A 5 3.35 -3.50 3.51
CA THR A 5 4.27 -4.66 3.45
C THR A 5 4.88 -4.91 2.07
N GLY A 6 4.24 -4.40 1.01
CA GLY A 6 4.57 -4.73 -0.37
C GLY A 6 4.22 -6.17 -0.76
N ALA A 7 3.43 -6.87 0.06
CA ALA A 7 2.91 -8.20 -0.25
C ALA A 7 1.95 -8.16 -1.45
N VAL A 8 1.93 -9.22 -2.24
CA VAL A 8 0.99 -9.40 -3.36
C VAL A 8 0.19 -10.67 -3.09
N ALA A 9 -1.13 -10.53 -2.97
CA ALA A 9 -2.01 -11.67 -2.77
C ALA A 9 -2.08 -12.50 -4.06
N GLY A 10 -1.57 -13.73 -4.02
CA GLY A 10 -1.70 -14.68 -5.13
C GLY A 10 -3.12 -15.23 -5.26
N LEU A 11 -3.41 -15.86 -6.40
CA LEU A 11 -4.72 -16.45 -6.71
C LEU A 11 -5.28 -17.34 -5.59
N PRO A 12 -4.51 -18.27 -4.97
CA PRO A 12 -5.08 -19.14 -3.93
C PRO A 12 -5.65 -18.36 -2.73
N LEU A 13 -4.93 -17.34 -2.27
CA LEU A 13 -5.40 -16.50 -1.16
C LEU A 13 -6.62 -15.68 -1.57
N GLN A 14 -6.61 -15.11 -2.78
CA GLN A 14 -7.75 -14.34 -3.30
C GLN A 14 -9.01 -15.21 -3.41
N GLN A 15 -8.89 -16.45 -3.88
CA GLN A 15 -9.99 -17.42 -3.96
C GLN A 15 -10.56 -17.73 -2.57
N THR A 16 -9.71 -18.06 -1.60
CA THR A 16 -10.16 -18.31 -0.22
C THR A 16 -10.90 -17.11 0.37
N LEU A 17 -10.37 -15.89 0.18
CA LEU A 17 -11.04 -14.67 0.67
C LEU A 17 -12.38 -14.43 -0.03
N TYR A 18 -12.43 -14.67 -1.33
CA TYR A 18 -13.65 -14.55 -2.13
C TYR A 18 -14.74 -15.52 -1.66
N GLU A 19 -14.41 -16.81 -1.52
CA GLU A 19 -15.31 -17.87 -1.07
C GLU A 19 -15.90 -17.54 0.31
N ILE A 20 -15.05 -17.13 1.25
CA ILE A 20 -15.50 -16.74 2.60
C ILE A 20 -16.48 -15.56 2.54
N ALA A 21 -16.21 -14.56 1.71
CA ALA A 21 -17.08 -13.41 1.58
C ALA A 21 -18.42 -13.78 0.94
N ASP A 22 -18.38 -14.59 -0.13
CA ASP A 22 -19.55 -15.07 -0.86
C ASP A 22 -20.48 -15.89 0.04
N GLU A 23 -19.93 -16.87 0.79
CA GLU A 23 -20.67 -17.71 1.73
C GLU A 23 -21.35 -16.89 2.84
N ARG A 24 -20.74 -15.78 3.25
CA ARG A 24 -21.25 -14.92 4.33
C ARG A 24 -22.11 -13.76 3.84
N GLY A 25 -22.28 -13.61 2.52
CA GLY A 25 -22.94 -12.45 1.92
C GLY A 25 -22.22 -11.13 2.20
N TRP A 26 -20.91 -11.16 2.45
CA TRP A 26 -20.09 -9.98 2.66
C TRP A 26 -19.74 -9.31 1.34
N GLN A 27 -19.49 -8.00 1.39
CA GLN A 27 -18.93 -7.26 0.27
C GLN A 27 -17.40 -7.20 0.42
N ILE A 28 -16.69 -7.25 -0.70
CA ILE A 28 -15.24 -7.06 -0.76
C ILE A 28 -14.96 -5.66 -1.29
N ILE A 29 -14.13 -4.91 -0.57
CA ILE A 29 -13.51 -3.69 -1.06
C ILE A 29 -12.05 -4.03 -1.38
N SER A 30 -11.71 -4.06 -2.66
CA SER A 30 -10.34 -4.33 -3.14
C SER A 30 -9.63 -3.00 -3.39
N ASP A 31 -8.72 -2.59 -2.50
CA ASP A 31 -7.86 -1.43 -2.75
C ASP A 31 -6.69 -1.84 -3.67
N GLU A 32 -6.82 -1.48 -4.95
CA GLU A 32 -5.90 -1.83 -6.02
C GLU A 32 -5.04 -0.63 -6.44
N ALA A 33 -4.85 0.35 -5.53
CA ALA A 33 -4.09 1.58 -5.80
C ALA A 33 -2.65 1.37 -6.31
N TYR A 34 -2.06 0.19 -6.09
CA TYR A 34 -0.72 -0.18 -6.54
C TYR A 34 -0.72 -1.30 -7.60
N GLU A 35 -1.82 -1.52 -8.33
CA GLU A 35 -1.92 -2.58 -9.34
C GLU A 35 -0.76 -2.54 -10.36
N ASP A 36 -0.37 -1.33 -10.78
CA ASP A 36 0.68 -1.10 -11.77
C ASP A 36 2.08 -1.47 -11.28
N PHE A 37 2.25 -1.74 -9.98
CA PHE A 37 3.53 -2.04 -9.35
C PHE A 37 3.55 -3.47 -8.82
N ALA A 38 3.12 -4.44 -9.63
CA ALA A 38 3.30 -5.87 -9.37
C ALA A 38 4.55 -6.36 -10.13
N PHE A 39 5.57 -6.83 -9.39
CA PHE A 39 6.90 -7.05 -9.98
C PHE A 39 7.16 -8.50 -10.42
N SER A 40 6.34 -9.45 -9.97
CA SER A 40 6.47 -10.88 -10.32
C SER A 40 5.58 -11.28 -11.51
N GLY A 41 4.88 -10.33 -12.12
CA GLY A 41 3.91 -10.57 -13.18
C GLY A 41 2.75 -9.57 -13.11
N PRO A 42 1.77 -9.69 -14.02
CA PRO A 42 0.61 -8.81 -14.04
C PRO A 42 -0.20 -8.92 -12.75
N HIS A 43 -0.78 -7.80 -12.31
CA HIS A 43 -1.70 -7.81 -11.19
C HIS A 43 -2.95 -8.63 -11.51
N LEU A 44 -3.35 -9.48 -10.56
CA LEU A 44 -4.64 -10.17 -10.58
C LEU A 44 -5.61 -9.42 -9.67
N SER A 45 -6.59 -8.76 -10.26
CA SER A 45 -7.73 -8.21 -9.52
C SER A 45 -8.65 -9.33 -9.06
N ILE A 46 -9.10 -9.27 -7.80
CA ILE A 46 -10.04 -10.25 -7.24
C ILE A 46 -11.41 -10.19 -7.94
N ALA A 47 -11.76 -9.06 -8.56
CA ALA A 47 -12.97 -8.92 -9.37
C ALA A 47 -12.99 -9.86 -10.59
N ALA A 48 -11.83 -10.35 -11.03
CA ALA A 48 -11.75 -11.34 -12.10
C ALA A 48 -12.44 -12.67 -11.75
N LEU A 49 -12.50 -13.03 -10.45
CA LEU A 49 -13.13 -14.27 -9.98
C LEU A 49 -14.65 -14.30 -10.20
N GLU A 50 -15.27 -13.14 -10.36
CA GLU A 50 -16.71 -13.00 -10.56
C GLU A 50 -17.09 -12.45 -11.94
N ARG A 51 -16.14 -12.44 -12.87
CA ARG A 51 -16.34 -11.93 -14.25
C ARG A 51 -17.53 -12.58 -14.95
N ASP A 52 -17.72 -13.88 -14.76
CA ASP A 52 -18.79 -14.65 -15.42
C ASP A 52 -20.09 -14.67 -14.60
N ARG A 53 -20.12 -14.07 -13.41
CA ARG A 53 -21.32 -13.97 -12.59
C ARG A 53 -22.22 -12.82 -13.06
N PRO A 54 -23.56 -12.96 -12.95
CA PRO A 54 -24.49 -11.86 -13.13
C PRO A 54 -24.13 -10.68 -12.21
N ALA A 55 -24.28 -9.46 -12.70
CA ALA A 55 -23.95 -8.25 -11.94
C ALA A 55 -24.62 -8.18 -10.55
N SER A 56 -25.83 -8.75 -10.41
CA SER A 56 -26.58 -8.82 -9.15
C SER A 56 -25.98 -9.76 -8.10
N GLN A 57 -25.08 -10.66 -8.49
CA GLN A 57 -24.41 -11.64 -7.62
C GLN A 57 -22.95 -11.30 -7.34
N ARG A 58 -22.47 -10.17 -7.89
CA ARG A 58 -21.10 -9.71 -7.72
C ARG A 58 -20.95 -8.97 -6.40
N ILE A 59 -19.86 -9.26 -5.69
CA ILE A 59 -19.58 -8.77 -4.34
C ILE A 59 -18.29 -7.96 -4.24
N VAL A 60 -17.49 -7.89 -5.32
CA VAL A 60 -16.23 -7.15 -5.34
C VAL A 60 -16.45 -5.71 -5.83
N ASN A 61 -15.90 -4.77 -5.07
CA ASN A 61 -15.84 -3.35 -5.38
C ASN A 61 -14.37 -2.94 -5.39
N SER A 62 -13.83 -2.64 -6.57
CA SER A 62 -12.39 -2.37 -6.73
C SER A 62 -12.11 -0.87 -6.77
N VAL A 63 -11.13 -0.42 -5.99
CA VAL A 63 -10.76 0.99 -5.81
C VAL A 63 -9.42 1.24 -6.47
N PHE A 64 -9.37 2.25 -7.34
CA PHE A 64 -8.21 2.59 -8.15
C PHE A 64 -7.82 4.06 -7.99
N THR A 65 -6.57 4.40 -8.33
CA THR A 65 -6.08 5.77 -8.25
C THR A 65 -5.08 6.11 -9.33
N PHE A 66 -5.12 7.36 -9.80
CA PHE A 66 -4.07 7.94 -10.65
C PHE A 66 -2.85 8.41 -9.84
N SER A 67 -2.95 8.36 -8.50
CA SER A 67 -1.89 8.86 -7.61
C SER A 67 -0.58 8.10 -7.76
N LYS A 68 -0.63 6.83 -8.17
CA LYS A 68 0.52 5.93 -8.14
C LYS A 68 1.11 5.73 -9.53
N GLY A 69 0.45 4.93 -10.38
CA GLY A 69 0.96 4.61 -11.72
C GLY A 69 1.26 5.86 -12.55
N SER A 70 0.35 6.82 -12.53
CA SER A 70 0.47 8.07 -13.30
C SER A 70 1.23 9.20 -12.56
N ALA A 71 1.76 8.95 -11.36
CA ALA A 71 2.44 9.95 -10.51
C ALA A 71 1.58 11.22 -10.21
N MET A 72 0.25 11.10 -10.16
CA MET A 72 -0.68 12.24 -9.99
C MET A 72 -1.17 12.42 -8.54
N THR A 73 -0.33 12.19 -7.53
CA THR A 73 -0.75 12.25 -6.10
C THR A 73 -1.46 13.56 -5.74
N GLY A 74 -0.96 14.70 -6.23
CA GLY A 74 -1.51 16.03 -6.00
C GLY A 74 -2.80 16.35 -6.75
N TYR A 75 -3.17 15.55 -7.76
CA TYR A 75 -4.35 15.81 -8.60
C TYR A 75 -5.64 15.34 -7.95
N ARG A 76 -5.55 14.41 -6.97
CA ARG A 76 -6.68 13.89 -6.19
C ARG A 76 -7.74 13.20 -7.07
N LEU A 77 -7.29 12.32 -7.97
CA LEU A 77 -8.16 11.54 -8.85
C LEU A 77 -8.04 10.03 -8.57
N GLY A 78 -9.19 9.38 -8.56
CA GLY A 78 -9.35 7.93 -8.48
C GLY A 78 -10.78 7.55 -8.88
N TYR A 79 -11.05 6.26 -8.93
CA TYR A 79 -12.37 5.74 -9.28
C TYR A 79 -12.62 4.41 -8.57
N VAL A 80 -13.89 4.01 -8.51
CA VAL A 80 -14.30 2.70 -8.01
C VAL A 80 -15.01 1.98 -9.15
N ALA A 81 -14.57 0.77 -9.46
CA ALA A 81 -15.28 -0.14 -10.34
C ALA A 81 -16.22 -0.99 -9.48
N VAL A 82 -17.53 -0.78 -9.65
CA VAL A 82 -18.58 -1.54 -8.98
C VAL A 82 -19.49 -2.18 -10.02
N SER A 83 -19.88 -3.43 -9.75
CA SER A 83 -20.75 -4.16 -10.68
C SER A 83 -22.24 -3.93 -10.43
N ARG A 84 -22.63 -3.54 -9.21
CA ARG A 84 -24.03 -3.39 -8.79
C ARG A 84 -24.53 -1.96 -8.95
N PRO A 85 -25.57 -1.70 -9.79
CA PRO A 85 -26.09 -0.35 -10.01
C PRO A 85 -26.54 0.38 -8.74
N GLU A 86 -27.11 -0.36 -7.79
CA GLU A 86 -27.53 0.15 -6.48
C GLU A 86 -26.35 0.61 -5.63
N THR A 87 -25.24 -0.13 -5.64
CA THR A 87 -24.00 0.26 -4.95
C THR A 87 -23.41 1.52 -5.59
N ALA A 88 -23.41 1.58 -6.93
CA ALA A 88 -22.96 2.77 -7.66
C ALA A 88 -23.81 4.00 -7.33
N ALA A 89 -25.13 3.83 -7.22
CA ALA A 89 -26.04 4.92 -6.85
C ALA A 89 -25.79 5.39 -5.42
N ALA A 90 -25.64 4.49 -4.46
CA ALA A 90 -25.33 4.83 -3.08
C ALA A 90 -24.00 5.60 -2.95
N MET A 91 -22.94 5.13 -3.63
CA MET A 91 -21.65 5.82 -3.66
C MET A 91 -21.75 7.22 -4.27
N ARG A 92 -22.51 7.38 -5.35
CA ARG A 92 -22.75 8.71 -5.96
C ARG A 92 -23.46 9.66 -4.99
N SER A 93 -24.50 9.21 -4.28
CA SER A 93 -25.19 10.04 -3.29
C SER A 93 -24.27 10.52 -2.17
N VAL A 94 -23.40 9.63 -1.67
CA VAL A 94 -22.38 10.00 -0.67
C VAL A 94 -21.38 10.99 -1.28
N GLN A 95 -20.86 10.73 -2.48
CA GLN A 95 -19.92 11.64 -3.15
C GLN A 95 -20.52 13.03 -3.36
N GLU A 96 -21.76 13.10 -3.84
CA GLU A 96 -22.49 14.34 -4.10
C GLU A 96 -22.60 15.19 -2.83
N SER A 97 -22.90 14.55 -1.69
CA SER A 97 -23.00 15.24 -0.40
C SER A 97 -21.64 15.61 0.22
N CYS A 98 -20.55 14.91 -0.10
CA CYS A 98 -19.23 15.17 0.45
C CYS A 98 -18.39 16.15 -0.37
N ILE A 99 -18.23 15.90 -1.67
CA ILE A 99 -17.31 16.64 -2.56
C ILE A 99 -17.94 17.07 -3.89
N ILE A 100 -19.20 16.71 -4.14
CA ILE A 100 -19.90 16.89 -5.42
C ILE A 100 -19.27 16.05 -6.53
N ALA A 101 -18.15 16.50 -7.08
CA ALA A 101 -17.41 15.82 -8.13
C ALA A 101 -15.92 16.21 -8.12
N PRO A 102 -15.00 15.37 -8.63
CA PRO A 102 -13.65 15.78 -8.97
C PRO A 102 -13.68 16.96 -9.97
N ASN A 103 -12.75 17.90 -9.84
CA ASN A 103 -12.74 19.06 -10.74
C ASN A 103 -12.47 18.63 -12.20
N ALA A 104 -13.14 19.29 -13.15
CA ALA A 104 -13.08 18.91 -14.57
C ALA A 104 -11.64 18.91 -15.15
N PRO A 105 -10.77 19.90 -14.89
CA PRO A 105 -9.38 19.86 -15.37
C PRO A 105 -8.63 18.59 -14.96
N VAL A 106 -8.79 18.14 -13.72
CA VAL A 106 -8.19 16.89 -13.24
C VAL A 106 -8.76 15.67 -13.95
N GLN A 107 -10.08 15.64 -14.25
CA GLN A 107 -10.67 14.55 -15.01
C GLN A 107 -10.06 14.45 -16.42
N TYR A 108 -9.86 15.58 -17.11
CA TYR A 108 -9.16 15.61 -18.41
C TYR A 108 -7.70 15.18 -18.31
N ALA A 109 -7.00 15.55 -17.23
CA ALA A 109 -5.65 15.03 -16.98
C ALA A 109 -5.65 13.51 -16.77
N GLY A 110 -6.68 12.96 -16.09
CA GLY A 110 -6.88 11.52 -15.95
C GLY A 110 -7.07 10.81 -17.29
N LEU A 111 -7.87 11.38 -18.21
CA LEU A 111 -8.02 10.84 -19.56
C LEU A 111 -6.68 10.79 -20.30
N ALA A 112 -5.90 11.88 -20.26
CA ALA A 112 -4.57 11.91 -20.87
C ALA A 112 -3.60 10.89 -20.22
N ALA A 113 -3.73 10.64 -18.92
CA ALA A 113 -2.93 9.65 -18.22
C ALA A 113 -3.23 8.21 -18.64
N LEU A 114 -4.49 7.89 -18.97
CA LEU A 114 -4.87 6.56 -19.47
C LEU A 114 -4.20 6.24 -20.83
N ASP A 115 -3.95 7.26 -21.64
CA ASP A 115 -3.26 7.12 -22.93
C ASP A 115 -1.72 7.12 -22.80
N ALA A 116 -1.18 7.45 -21.62
CA ALA A 116 0.26 7.63 -21.37
C ALA A 116 0.97 6.36 -20.88
N SER A 117 0.72 5.20 -21.52
CA SER A 117 1.24 3.89 -21.10
C SER A 117 2.78 3.81 -21.04
N GLY A 118 3.50 4.58 -21.86
CA GLY A 118 4.96 4.67 -21.82
C GLY A 118 5.47 5.25 -20.49
N ALA A 119 4.88 6.35 -20.02
CA ALA A 119 5.24 6.96 -18.74
C ALA A 119 4.91 6.05 -17.55
N LEU A 120 3.82 5.28 -17.65
CA LEU A 120 3.48 4.26 -16.66
C LEU A 120 4.55 3.17 -16.58
N ALA A 121 5.02 2.67 -17.72
CA ALA A 121 6.09 1.68 -17.79
C ALA A 121 7.40 2.21 -17.21
N ASP A 122 7.76 3.46 -17.53
CA ASP A 122 8.95 4.12 -16.97
C ASP A 122 8.86 4.23 -15.44
N ASN A 123 7.69 4.60 -14.90
CA ASN A 123 7.47 4.66 -13.46
C ASN A 123 7.56 3.28 -12.80
N HIS A 124 6.96 2.25 -13.42
CA HIS A 124 7.07 0.87 -12.95
C HIS A 124 8.54 0.42 -12.87
N ASP A 125 9.31 0.64 -13.94
CA ASP A 125 10.71 0.22 -14.02
C ASP A 125 11.62 1.01 -13.09
N PHE A 126 11.35 2.31 -12.91
CA PHE A 126 12.05 3.14 -11.92
C PHE A 126 11.90 2.56 -10.50
N VAL A 127 10.66 2.29 -10.10
CA VAL A 127 10.35 1.78 -8.76
C VAL A 127 10.90 0.36 -8.56
N ARG A 128 10.76 -0.52 -9.56
CA ARG A 128 11.35 -1.87 -9.53
C ARG A 128 12.87 -1.82 -9.41
N GLY A 129 13.52 -0.99 -10.21
CA GLY A 129 14.97 -0.81 -10.17
C GLY A 129 15.47 -0.29 -8.81
N ASN A 130 14.71 0.59 -8.16
CA ASN A 130 15.03 1.06 -6.81
C ASN A 130 14.92 -0.06 -5.77
N ARG A 131 13.84 -0.85 -5.83
CA ARG A 131 13.66 -2.03 -4.96
C ARG A 131 14.86 -2.97 -5.07
N ASP A 132 15.25 -3.30 -6.30
CA ASP A 132 16.29 -4.28 -6.59
C ASP A 132 17.69 -3.76 -6.20
N ALA A 133 17.96 -2.47 -6.43
CA ALA A 133 19.26 -1.87 -6.13
C ALA A 133 19.49 -1.60 -4.63
N ALA A 134 18.44 -1.23 -3.89
CA ALA A 134 18.62 -0.69 -2.53
C ALA A 134 18.20 -1.63 -1.41
N LEU A 135 17.29 -2.58 -1.63
CA LEU A 135 16.70 -3.36 -0.52
C LEU A 135 17.37 -4.71 -0.26
N ALA A 136 18.28 -5.16 -1.14
CA ALA A 136 19.02 -6.42 -0.94
C ALA A 136 19.76 -6.47 0.41
N PRO A 137 20.45 -5.41 0.88
CA PRO A 137 21.10 -5.40 2.20
C PRO A 137 20.14 -5.66 3.37
N LEU A 138 18.87 -5.26 3.26
CA LEU A 138 17.88 -5.51 4.30
C LEU A 138 17.51 -7.00 4.38
N VAL A 139 17.49 -7.70 3.25
CA VAL A 139 17.27 -9.16 3.20
C VAL A 139 18.49 -9.88 3.77
N GLU A 140 19.70 -9.48 3.37
CA GLU A 140 20.97 -10.03 3.87
C GLU A 140 21.12 -9.88 5.39
N GLU A 141 20.68 -8.76 5.95
CA GLU A 141 20.66 -8.51 7.39
C GLU A 141 19.50 -9.21 8.14
N GLY A 142 18.63 -9.91 7.42
CA GLY A 142 17.46 -10.59 7.99
C GLY A 142 16.35 -9.64 8.46
N LEU A 143 16.34 -8.40 7.99
CA LEU A 143 15.31 -7.39 8.31
C LEU A 143 14.10 -7.53 7.38
N LEU A 144 14.29 -8.12 6.20
CA LEU A 144 13.23 -8.50 5.28
C LEU A 144 13.33 -10.01 4.97
N PRO A 145 12.21 -10.75 4.92
CA PRO A 145 12.25 -12.16 4.53
C PRO A 145 12.54 -12.35 3.03
N ALA A 146 12.15 -11.37 2.21
CA ALA A 146 12.39 -11.31 0.77
C ALA A 146 12.16 -9.88 0.28
N LEU A 147 12.56 -9.59 -0.97
CA LEU A 147 12.20 -8.33 -1.61
C LEU A 147 10.67 -8.21 -1.78
N PRO A 148 10.08 -7.01 -1.61
CA PRO A 148 8.66 -6.77 -1.83
C PRO A 148 8.18 -7.23 -3.21
N GLY A 149 7.07 -7.96 -3.25
CA GLY A 149 6.46 -8.44 -4.49
C GLY A 149 5.78 -7.33 -5.31
N GLY A 150 5.44 -6.21 -4.67
CA GLY A 150 4.84 -5.06 -5.34
C GLY A 150 4.72 -3.80 -4.47
N GLY A 151 4.11 -2.76 -5.03
CA GLY A 151 3.90 -1.48 -4.37
C GLY A 151 5.16 -0.63 -4.28
N TRP A 152 5.17 0.33 -3.34
CA TRP A 152 6.26 1.30 -3.13
C TRP A 152 6.93 1.17 -1.75
N TYR A 153 6.48 0.23 -0.94
CA TYR A 153 6.89 0.13 0.46
C TYR A 153 7.42 -1.25 0.81
N ALA A 154 8.41 -1.26 1.70
CA ALA A 154 8.88 -2.44 2.41
C ALA A 154 8.63 -2.24 3.91
N MET A 155 8.24 -3.31 4.61
CA MET A 155 8.12 -3.30 6.07
C MET A 155 9.27 -4.12 6.65
N ALA A 156 10.29 -3.44 7.18
CA ALA A 156 11.47 -4.06 7.76
C ALA A 156 11.28 -4.32 9.25
N ASP A 157 11.71 -5.51 9.70
CA ASP A 157 11.71 -5.90 11.10
C ASP A 157 13.03 -5.51 11.76
N ILE A 158 12.97 -4.53 12.66
CA ILE A 158 14.10 -4.02 13.43
C ILE A 158 14.08 -4.52 14.89
N SER A 159 13.21 -5.48 15.24
CA SER A 159 13.08 -5.99 16.60
C SER A 159 14.38 -6.54 17.19
N CYS A 160 15.28 -7.03 16.32
CA CYS A 160 16.63 -7.47 16.68
C CYS A 160 17.52 -6.37 17.31
N THR A 161 17.12 -5.10 17.23
CA THR A 161 17.83 -3.97 17.84
C THR A 161 17.39 -3.70 19.28
N GLY A 162 16.31 -4.34 19.75
CA GLY A 162 15.69 -4.07 21.03
C GLY A 162 14.93 -2.74 21.11
N LEU A 163 14.88 -1.96 20.03
CA LEU A 163 14.18 -0.68 19.96
C LEU A 163 12.78 -0.84 19.38
N THR A 164 11.87 0.04 19.80
CA THR A 164 10.62 0.27 19.08
C THR A 164 10.88 1.01 17.76
N GLY A 165 9.92 0.94 16.83
CA GLY A 165 9.97 1.62 15.55
C GLY A 165 10.03 3.13 15.75
N GLU A 166 9.39 3.68 16.78
CA GLU A 166 9.46 5.08 17.17
C GLU A 166 10.87 5.48 17.62
N GLU A 167 11.47 4.74 18.54
CA GLU A 167 12.83 4.99 19.03
C GLU A 167 13.86 4.86 17.90
N PHE A 168 13.76 3.77 17.12
CA PHE A 168 14.64 3.51 15.99
C PHE A 168 14.53 4.62 14.93
N SER A 169 13.30 5.02 14.57
CA SER A 169 13.09 6.08 13.56
C SER A 169 13.60 7.43 14.04
N ALA A 170 13.39 7.78 15.32
CA ALA A 170 13.88 9.03 15.90
C ALA A 170 15.42 9.07 15.93
N GLU A 171 16.04 7.96 16.35
CA GLU A 171 17.50 7.86 16.42
C GLU A 171 18.13 7.88 15.01
N LEU A 172 17.55 7.16 14.06
CA LEU A 172 17.99 7.14 12.67
C LEU A 172 17.89 8.55 12.03
N MET A 173 16.82 9.29 12.30
CA MET A 173 16.66 10.66 11.84
C MET A 173 17.72 11.58 12.45
N LEU A 174 17.88 11.57 13.78
CA LEU A 174 18.74 12.53 14.49
C LEU A 174 20.24 12.29 14.25
N ARG A 175 20.64 11.04 14.01
CA ARG A 175 22.06 10.66 13.86
C ARG A 175 22.50 10.49 12.41
N HIS A 176 21.57 10.17 11.52
CA HIS A 176 21.88 9.75 10.16
C HIS A 176 21.07 10.49 9.09
N ASP A 177 20.21 11.45 9.44
CA ASP A 177 19.37 12.23 8.52
C ASP A 177 18.48 11.34 7.63
N VAL A 178 18.06 10.18 8.14
CA VAL A 178 17.19 9.24 7.41
C VAL A 178 15.85 9.11 8.14
N VAL A 179 14.76 9.33 7.41
CA VAL A 179 13.40 9.22 7.93
C VAL A 179 12.75 7.94 7.41
N VAL A 180 12.28 7.12 8.34
CA VAL A 180 11.40 5.97 8.10
C VAL A 180 10.13 6.12 8.93
N VAL A 181 9.09 5.35 8.61
CA VAL A 181 7.81 5.45 9.32
C VAL A 181 7.67 4.30 10.32
N PRO A 182 7.42 4.55 11.61
CA PRO A 182 7.16 3.49 12.59
C PRO A 182 5.99 2.59 12.18
N GLY A 183 6.15 1.29 12.36
CA GLY A 183 5.19 0.25 11.99
C GLY A 183 3.91 0.27 12.84
N SER A 184 3.99 0.76 14.07
CA SER A 184 2.91 0.78 15.07
C SER A 184 1.61 1.41 14.54
N GLY A 185 1.72 2.45 13.70
CA GLY A 185 0.58 3.10 13.05
C GLY A 185 -0.20 2.22 12.08
N PHE A 186 0.40 1.14 11.56
CA PHE A 186 -0.25 0.17 10.66
C PHE A 186 -0.86 -1.03 11.39
N SER A 187 -0.73 -1.11 12.71
CA SER A 187 -1.29 -2.19 13.53
C SER A 187 -2.29 -1.69 14.58
N ALA A 188 -2.66 -0.42 14.49
CA ALA A 188 -3.62 0.22 15.37
C ALA A 188 -5.00 -0.44 15.25
N GLN A 189 -5.60 -0.80 16.39
CA GLN A 189 -6.93 -1.39 16.43
C GLN A 189 -7.97 -0.36 16.87
N PRO A 190 -9.11 -0.26 16.16
CA PRO A 190 -10.18 0.65 16.56
C PRO A 190 -10.84 0.14 17.84
N GLU A 191 -10.90 1.02 18.86
CA GLU A 191 -11.74 0.82 20.04
C GLU A 191 -13.02 1.62 19.86
N PHE A 192 -14.17 1.01 20.13
CA PHE A 192 -15.48 1.69 20.10
C PHE A 192 -16.00 1.90 21.52
N ALA A 193 -16.56 3.07 21.78
CA ALA A 193 -17.35 3.30 22.98
C ALA A 193 -18.71 2.60 22.88
N ALA A 194 -19.43 2.50 24.00
CA ALA A 194 -20.73 1.82 24.06
C ALA A 194 -21.81 2.45 23.16
N ASP A 195 -21.66 3.73 22.80
CA ASP A 195 -22.53 4.46 21.88
C ASP A 195 -22.15 4.28 20.39
N GLY A 196 -21.15 3.44 20.10
CA GLY A 196 -20.66 3.19 18.75
C GLY A 196 -19.67 4.25 18.23
N THR A 197 -19.32 5.26 19.04
CA THR A 197 -18.30 6.24 18.64
C THR A 197 -16.91 5.61 18.66
N MET A 198 -16.14 5.83 17.59
CA MET A 198 -14.76 5.36 17.52
C MET A 198 -13.87 6.24 18.40
N ARG A 199 -13.13 5.62 19.32
CA ARG A 199 -12.14 6.29 20.15
C ARG A 199 -10.90 6.65 19.33
N PRO A 200 -10.09 7.63 19.78
CA PRO A 200 -8.81 7.93 19.14
C PRO A 200 -7.97 6.68 18.97
N LEU A 201 -7.51 6.46 17.74
CA LEU A 201 -6.71 5.30 17.38
C LEU A 201 -5.40 5.32 18.17
N LYS A 202 -5.10 4.23 18.88
CA LYS A 202 -3.82 4.05 19.57
C LYS A 202 -2.89 3.20 18.70
N PRO A 203 -1.58 3.51 18.64
CA PRO A 203 -0.62 2.66 17.95
C PRO A 203 -0.68 1.22 18.47
N GLY A 204 -0.64 0.25 17.55
CA GLY A 204 -0.70 -1.16 17.91
C GLY A 204 0.67 -1.70 18.30
N GLY A 205 0.71 -2.59 19.30
CA GLY A 205 1.95 -3.25 19.73
C GLY A 205 2.46 -4.32 18.77
N ALA A 206 1.60 -4.85 17.88
CA ALA A 206 1.95 -5.96 16.98
C ALA A 206 3.00 -5.58 15.92
N ALA A 207 3.14 -4.28 15.61
CA ALA A 207 4.13 -3.76 14.68
C ALA A 207 5.13 -2.81 15.37
N SER A 208 5.29 -2.92 16.69
CA SER A 208 6.20 -2.05 17.47
C SER A 208 7.66 -2.21 17.06
N GLY A 209 8.08 -3.38 16.61
CA GLY A 209 9.43 -3.64 16.11
C GLY A 209 9.61 -3.44 14.61
N LEU A 210 8.64 -2.83 13.91
CA LEU A 210 8.66 -2.70 12.45
C LEU A 210 8.84 -1.25 12.02
N VAL A 211 9.47 -1.03 10.87
CA VAL A 211 9.56 0.27 10.20
C VAL A 211 9.27 0.15 8.71
N ARG A 212 8.53 1.10 8.16
CA ARG A 212 8.19 1.18 6.74
C ARG A 212 9.16 2.08 6.00
N ILE A 213 9.71 1.56 4.91
CA ILE A 213 10.62 2.25 3.98
C ILE A 213 9.91 2.44 2.65
N ALA A 214 9.97 3.65 2.09
CA ALA A 214 9.46 3.94 0.75
C ALA A 214 10.61 3.88 -0.27
N PHE A 215 10.44 3.13 -1.36
CA PHE A 215 11.45 2.98 -2.41
C PHE A 215 11.09 3.68 -3.73
N CYS A 216 10.09 4.56 -3.72
CA CYS A 216 9.71 5.42 -4.85
C CYS A 216 10.39 6.81 -4.81
N VAL A 217 11.63 6.87 -4.30
CA VAL A 217 12.42 8.11 -4.17
C VAL A 217 13.66 8.06 -5.07
N GLU A 218 14.49 9.11 -5.06
CA GLU A 218 15.76 9.12 -5.80
C GLU A 218 16.66 7.94 -5.33
N ARG A 219 17.33 7.27 -6.28
CA ARG A 219 18.00 5.99 -6.04
C ARG A 219 19.22 6.13 -5.14
N GLU A 220 20.05 7.14 -5.36
CA GLU A 220 21.25 7.38 -4.56
C GLU A 220 20.89 7.67 -3.11
N GLN A 221 19.85 8.48 -2.89
CA GLN A 221 19.28 8.75 -1.57
C GLN A 221 18.73 7.49 -0.90
N LEU A 222 18.03 6.64 -1.65
CA LEU A 222 17.49 5.38 -1.13
C LEU A 222 18.60 4.42 -0.69
N VAL A 223 19.60 4.21 -1.55
CA VAL A 223 20.75 3.33 -1.25
C VAL A 223 21.48 3.84 -0.02
N THR A 224 21.85 5.12 0.00
CA THR A 224 22.51 5.76 1.14
C THR A 224 21.68 5.63 2.43
N GLY A 225 20.36 5.81 2.33
CA GLY A 225 19.44 5.70 3.45
C GLY A 225 19.38 4.29 4.03
N VAL A 226 19.34 3.26 3.16
CA VAL A 226 19.35 1.86 3.58
C VAL A 226 20.69 1.47 4.20
N GLU A 227 21.82 1.91 3.65
CA GLU A 227 23.14 1.65 4.23
C GLU A 227 23.27 2.20 5.65
N ARG A 228 22.79 3.43 5.88
CA ARG A 228 22.75 4.07 7.20
C ARG A 228 21.83 3.33 8.18
N LEU A 229 20.67 2.88 7.71
CA LEU A 229 19.75 2.06 8.49
C LEU A 229 20.41 0.74 8.93
N VAL A 230 21.05 0.03 8.01
CA VAL A 230 21.78 -1.22 8.29
C VAL A 230 22.93 -0.97 9.26
N ALA A 231 23.66 0.13 9.11
CA ALA A 231 24.73 0.49 10.04
C ALA A 231 24.22 0.66 11.48
N LEU A 232 23.08 1.35 11.66
CA LEU A 232 22.45 1.51 12.98
C LEU A 232 21.99 0.17 13.55
N VAL A 233 21.40 -0.71 12.73
CA VAL A 233 21.01 -2.06 13.15
C VAL A 233 22.21 -2.85 13.66
N ARG A 234 23.32 -2.85 12.91
CA ARG A 234 24.57 -3.55 13.30
C ARG A 234 25.14 -3.01 14.60
N GLU A 235 25.14 -1.69 14.80
CA GLU A 235 25.58 -1.06 16.05
C GLU A 235 24.74 -1.55 17.24
N LYS A 236 23.41 -1.60 17.09
CA LYS A 236 22.49 -1.97 18.18
C LYS A 236 22.57 -3.45 18.53
N ARG A 237 22.80 -4.33 17.55
CA ARG A 237 22.99 -5.78 17.77
C ARG A 237 24.23 -6.13 18.61
N GLN A 238 25.24 -5.25 18.63
CA GLN A 238 26.51 -5.48 19.33
C GLN A 238 26.49 -5.06 20.81
N ARG A 239 25.41 -4.41 21.28
CA ARG A 239 25.24 -3.97 22.66
C ARG A 239 24.35 -4.93 23.44
#